data_AF-A0A973AFB0-F1
#
_entry.id   AF-A0A973AFB0-F1
#
_cell.length_a   1.000
_cell.length_b   1.000
_cell.length_c   1.000
_cell.angle_alpha   90.00
_cell.angle_beta   90.00
_cell.angle_gamma   90.00
#
_symmetry.space_group_name_H-M   'P 1'
#
loop_
_entity.id
_entity.type
_entity.pdbx_description
1 polymer ?
#
loop_
_entity_poly.entity_id
_entity_poly.type
_entity_poly.pdbx_seq_one_letter_code
_entity_poly.pdbx_strand_id
1 'polypeptide(L)'
;NLGNVHPDTMWWNHDLGNVKDRPFSEIWNDLSDPIMAGLRKQPREIKGRCGQCGYFNICGGNTRVRAMQLTGDPWAEDPACYLTNAEIGVEGSDERLTVTPYRKHFHAELH
;
A
#
# COMPACT_ATOMS: atom_id res chain seq x y z
N ASN A 1 -5.37 1.76 -25.00
CA ASN A 1 -5.10 0.90 -23.82
C ASN A 1 -3.77 0.19 -24.03
N LEU A 2 -2.82 0.36 -23.10
CA LEU A 2 -1.45 -0.17 -23.24
C LEU A 2 -1.37 -1.69 -22.98
N GLY A 3 -2.31 -2.25 -22.23
CA GLY A 3 -2.38 -3.68 -21.91
C GLY A 3 -1.67 -4.09 -20.61
N ASN A 4 -1.10 -3.13 -19.88
CA ASN A 4 -0.47 -3.39 -18.59
C ASN A 4 -1.49 -3.85 -17.54
N VAL A 5 -1.07 -4.81 -16.72
CA VAL A 5 -1.84 -5.33 -15.59
C VAL A 5 -1.27 -4.77 -14.31
N HIS A 6 -2.15 -4.18 -13.48
CA HIS A 6 -1.81 -3.68 -12.15
C HIS A 6 -2.57 -4.47 -11.09
N PRO A 7 -2.10 -4.53 -9.83
CA PRO A 7 -2.83 -5.17 -8.73
C PRO A 7 -4.23 -4.60 -8.50
N ASP A 8 -4.37 -3.27 -8.59
CA ASP A 8 -5.63 -2.54 -8.52
C ASP A 8 -5.50 -1.16 -9.19
N THR A 9 -6.57 -0.36 -9.14
CA THR A 9 -6.66 0.97 -9.78
C THR A 9 -5.80 2.05 -9.15
N MET A 10 -5.05 1.77 -8.08
CA MET A 10 -4.16 2.71 -7.41
C MET A 10 -2.67 2.41 -7.67
N TRP A 11 -2.34 1.23 -8.19
CA TRP A 11 -0.97 0.78 -8.50
C TRP A 11 -0.52 1.07 -9.94
N TRP A 12 -0.93 2.21 -10.52
CA TRP A 12 -0.57 2.58 -11.91
C TRP A 12 0.95 2.66 -12.17
N ASN A 13 1.76 2.71 -11.11
CA ASN A 13 3.22 2.78 -11.16
C ASN A 13 3.90 1.42 -10.95
N HIS A 14 3.15 0.31 -10.86
CA HIS A 14 3.68 -1.04 -10.70
C HIS A 14 3.01 -1.99 -11.70
N ASP A 15 3.76 -2.41 -12.72
CA ASP A 15 3.30 -3.34 -13.75
C ASP A 15 3.59 -4.79 -13.33
N LEU A 16 2.56 -5.64 -13.30
CA LEU A 16 2.70 -7.10 -13.08
C LEU A 16 3.01 -7.88 -14.38
N GLY A 17 2.81 -7.22 -15.52
CA GLY A 17 2.95 -7.79 -16.86
C GLY A 17 1.98 -7.14 -17.85
N ASN A 18 1.92 -7.68 -19.07
CA ASN A 18 1.07 -7.15 -20.13
C ASN A 18 0.27 -8.28 -20.82
N VAL A 19 -1.04 -8.08 -20.99
CA VAL A 19 -1.94 -9.08 -21.60
C VAL A 19 -1.69 -9.31 -23.09
N LYS A 20 -0.90 -8.45 -23.74
CA LYS A 20 -0.46 -8.63 -25.13
C LYS A 20 0.67 -9.66 -25.24
N ASP A 21 1.37 -9.95 -24.14
CA ASP A 21 2.52 -10.85 -24.10
C ASP A 21 2.15 -12.25 -23.58
N ARG A 22 1.28 -12.32 -22.55
CA ARG A 22 0.82 -13.59 -21.97
C ARG A 22 -0.60 -13.50 -21.40
N PRO A 23 -1.34 -14.62 -21.25
CA PRO A 23 -2.70 -14.62 -20.72
C PRO A 23 -2.80 -13.96 -19.34
N PHE A 24 -3.89 -13.21 -19.09
CA PHE A 24 -4.14 -12.59 -17.78
C PHE A 24 -4.10 -13.59 -16.63
N SER A 25 -4.60 -14.82 -16.83
CA SER A 25 -4.57 -15.88 -15.82
C SER A 25 -3.15 -16.24 -15.39
N GLU A 26 -2.16 -16.19 -16.29
CA GLU A 26 -0.77 -16.43 -15.95
C GLU A 26 -0.19 -15.24 -15.19
N ILE A 27 -0.43 -14.01 -15.67
CA ILE A 27 0.03 -12.77 -15.00
C ILE A 27 -0.52 -12.71 -13.57
N TRP A 28 -1.82 -12.94 -13.42
CA TRP A 28 -2.51 -12.79 -12.15
C TRP A 28 -2.02 -13.84 -11.14
N ASN A 29 -1.79 -15.09 -11.57
CA ASN A 29 -1.34 -16.15 -10.66
C ASN A 29 0.17 -16.18 -10.41
N ASP A 30 0.95 -15.34 -11.10
CA ASP A 30 2.39 -15.24 -10.92
C ASP A 30 2.74 -14.57 -9.58
N LEU A 31 3.48 -15.30 -8.73
CA LEU A 31 3.96 -14.82 -7.42
C LEU A 31 5.47 -14.59 -7.38
N SER A 32 6.12 -14.55 -8.55
CA SER A 32 7.52 -14.11 -8.63
C SER A 32 7.69 -12.62 -8.34
N ASP A 33 6.62 -11.83 -8.55
CA ASP A 33 6.56 -10.42 -8.15
C ASP A 33 6.34 -10.30 -6.62
N PRO A 34 7.25 -9.65 -5.88
CA PRO A 34 7.13 -9.52 -4.42
C PRO A 34 5.90 -8.74 -3.94
N ILE A 35 5.42 -7.75 -4.71
CA ILE A 35 4.19 -7.02 -4.41
C ILE A 35 3.01 -7.97 -4.55
N MET A 36 2.92 -8.70 -5.66
CA MET A 36 1.83 -9.64 -5.88
C MET A 36 1.82 -10.76 -4.82
N ALA A 37 2.98 -11.34 -4.53
CA ALA A 37 3.15 -12.35 -3.49
C ALA A 37 2.68 -11.84 -2.12
N GLY A 38 3.09 -10.63 -1.73
CA GLY A 38 2.68 -10.05 -0.45
C GLY A 38 1.21 -9.64 -0.40
N LEU A 39 0.63 -9.16 -1.51
CA LEU A 39 -0.79 -8.80 -1.58
C LEU A 39 -1.70 -10.03 -1.49
N ARG A 40 -1.27 -11.19 -2.00
CA ARG A 40 -2.00 -12.46 -1.88
C ARG A 40 -1.92 -13.10 -0.49
N LYS A 41 -0.94 -12.75 0.34
CA LYS A 41 -0.73 -13.36 1.64
C LYS A 41 -1.91 -13.09 2.59
N GLN A 42 -2.36 -14.12 3.33
CA GLN A 42 -3.46 -14.03 4.28
C GLN A 42 -3.11 -14.78 5.58
N PRO A 43 -3.02 -14.10 6.74
CA PRO A 43 -2.99 -12.65 6.89
C PRO A 43 -1.74 -12.04 6.23
N ARG A 44 -1.82 -10.79 5.79
CA ARG A 44 -0.63 -10.04 5.34
C ARG A 44 0.31 -9.83 6.51
N GLU A 45 1.61 -9.86 6.26
CA GLU A 45 2.61 -9.43 7.26
C GLU A 45 2.88 -7.95 7.06
N ILE A 46 2.62 -7.14 8.09
CA ILE A 46 2.82 -5.69 8.09
C ILE A 46 3.60 -5.30 9.33
N LYS A 47 4.51 -4.34 9.16
CA LYS A 47 5.33 -3.76 10.21
C LYS A 47 4.56 -2.72 11.04
N GLY A 48 5.20 -2.25 12.10
CA GLY A 48 4.70 -1.18 12.96
C GLY A 48 3.39 -1.54 13.66
N ARG A 49 2.64 -0.51 14.07
CA ARG A 49 1.38 -0.67 14.82
C ARG A 49 0.33 -1.52 14.11
N CYS A 50 0.38 -1.61 12.78
CA CYS A 50 -0.54 -2.42 12.01
C CYS A 50 -0.36 -3.91 12.31
N GLY A 51 0.87 -4.39 12.53
CA GLY A 51 1.15 -5.80 12.84
C GLY A 51 0.62 -6.27 14.19
N GLN A 52 0.27 -5.35 15.09
CA GLN A 52 -0.26 -5.61 16.42
C GLN A 52 -1.73 -5.14 16.58
N CYS A 53 -2.33 -4.60 15.52
CA CYS A 53 -3.64 -3.97 15.57
C CYS A 53 -4.78 -4.98 15.80
N GLY A 54 -5.62 -4.74 16.81
CA GLY A 54 -6.79 -5.59 17.10
C GLY A 54 -7.83 -5.63 15.97
N TYR A 55 -7.83 -4.64 15.06
CA TYR A 55 -8.70 -4.59 13.88
C TYR A 55 -8.05 -5.11 12.59
N PHE A 56 -6.88 -5.75 12.68
CA PHE A 56 -6.14 -6.17 11.50
C PHE A 56 -6.94 -7.09 10.58
N ASN A 57 -7.70 -8.02 11.13
CA ASN A 57 -8.49 -8.98 10.35
C ASN A 57 -9.64 -8.33 9.54
N ILE A 58 -9.99 -7.07 9.85
CA ILE A 58 -11.01 -6.29 9.14
C ILE A 58 -10.36 -5.33 8.15
N CYS A 59 -9.34 -4.59 8.60
CA CYS A 59 -8.70 -3.54 7.80
C CYS A 59 -7.58 -4.06 6.88
N GLY A 60 -6.91 -5.14 7.28
CA GLY A 60 -5.75 -5.73 6.62
C GLY A 60 -4.56 -4.77 6.48
N GLY A 61 -4.51 -3.70 7.29
CA GLY A 61 -3.54 -2.59 7.26
C GLY A 61 -3.80 -1.48 6.25
N ASN A 62 -5.00 -1.41 5.64
CA ASN A 62 -5.41 -0.36 4.70
C ASN A 62 -4.61 -0.33 3.35
N THR A 63 -4.17 0.81 2.84
CA THR A 63 -3.74 0.97 1.44
C THR A 63 -2.23 0.75 1.28
N ARG A 64 -1.84 -0.27 0.51
CA ARG A 64 -0.41 -0.60 0.34
C ARG A 64 0.36 0.31 -0.58
N VAL A 65 -0.26 0.78 -1.66
CA VAL A 65 0.39 1.76 -2.53
C VAL A 65 0.68 3.07 -1.77
N ARG A 66 -0.17 3.45 -0.80
CA ARG A 66 0.09 4.63 0.05
C ARG A 66 1.30 4.42 0.95
N ALA A 67 1.40 3.28 1.62
CA ALA A 67 2.59 2.92 2.39
C ALA A 67 3.85 2.96 1.50
N MET A 68 3.80 2.36 0.32
CA MET A 68 4.89 2.38 -0.67
C MET A 68 5.28 3.80 -1.10
N GLN A 69 4.33 4.63 -1.51
CA GLN A 69 4.62 5.98 -2.03
C GLN A 69 5.19 6.93 -0.97
N LEU A 70 4.81 6.75 0.29
CA LEU A 70 5.21 7.65 1.37
C LEU A 70 6.48 7.19 2.10
N THR A 71 6.77 5.88 2.08
CA THR A 71 7.87 5.30 2.88
C THR A 71 8.90 4.53 2.06
N GLY A 72 8.58 4.18 0.82
CA GLY A 72 9.36 3.22 0.02
C GLY A 72 9.16 1.75 0.43
N ASP A 73 8.32 1.47 1.42
CA ASP A 73 8.03 0.12 1.91
C ASP A 73 6.51 -0.16 1.86
N PRO A 74 6.05 -1.07 0.97
CA PRO A 74 4.63 -1.44 0.90
C PRO A 74 4.17 -2.18 2.16
N TRP A 75 5.06 -2.63 3.04
CA TRP A 75 4.71 -3.37 4.26
C TRP A 75 4.88 -2.53 5.54
N ALA A 76 5.12 -1.22 5.41
CA ALA A 76 5.05 -0.28 6.51
C ALA A 76 3.61 -0.09 7.02
N GLU A 77 3.45 0.56 8.18
CA GLU A 77 2.14 1.02 8.63
C GLU A 77 1.52 1.99 7.61
N ASP A 78 0.18 2.04 7.55
CA ASP A 78 -0.50 3.04 6.73
C ASP A 78 -0.62 4.37 7.49
N PRO A 79 0.05 5.46 7.04
CA PRO A 79 0.03 6.73 7.76
C PRO A 79 -1.35 7.39 7.83
N ALA A 80 -2.29 7.00 6.97
CA ALA A 80 -3.66 7.55 6.97
C ALA A 80 -4.58 6.89 8.01
N CYS A 81 -4.12 5.87 8.75
CA CYS A 81 -4.91 5.32 9.84
C CYS A 81 -5.13 6.40 10.92
N TYR A 82 -6.37 6.83 11.11
CA TYR A 82 -6.68 7.91 12.07
C TYR A 82 -6.81 7.43 13.51
N LEU A 83 -6.96 6.11 13.72
CA LEU A 83 -7.10 5.54 15.06
C LEU A 83 -5.82 5.79 15.89
N THR A 84 -5.98 5.90 17.19
CA THR A 84 -4.89 5.95 18.17
C THR A 84 -4.40 4.54 18.51
N ASN A 85 -3.22 4.43 19.13
CA ASN A 85 -2.70 3.13 19.61
C ASN A 85 -3.65 2.51 20.65
N ALA A 86 -4.25 3.34 21.52
CA ALA A 86 -5.26 2.90 22.49
C ALA A 86 -6.50 2.28 21.82
N GLU A 87 -7.03 2.91 20.77
CA GLU A 87 -8.19 2.38 20.03
C GLU A 87 -7.88 1.04 19.34
N ILE A 88 -6.65 0.84 18.87
CA ILE A 88 -6.26 -0.41 18.19
C ILE A 88 -5.68 -1.48 19.14
N GLY A 89 -5.63 -1.21 20.45
CA GLY A 89 -5.11 -2.14 21.46
C GLY A 89 -3.59 -2.34 21.42
N VAL A 90 -2.83 -1.35 20.98
CA VAL A 90 -1.35 -1.38 20.93
C VAL A 90 -0.79 -0.56 22.09
N GLU A 91 0.14 -1.14 22.85
CA GLU A 91 0.87 -0.46 23.91
C GLU A 91 2.14 0.20 23.35
N GLY A 92 2.41 1.44 23.76
CA GLY A 92 3.60 2.18 23.36
C GLY A 92 3.31 3.45 22.56
N SER A 93 4.27 4.38 22.61
CA SER A 93 4.24 5.66 21.90
C SER A 93 5.17 5.64 20.69
N ASP A 94 5.20 4.52 19.95
CA ASP A 94 6.02 4.43 18.75
C ASP A 94 5.73 5.63 17.84
N GLU A 95 6.80 6.27 17.39
CA GLU A 95 6.71 7.46 16.55
C GLU A 95 5.97 7.09 15.27
N ARG A 96 4.79 7.69 15.08
CA ARG A 96 4.00 7.46 13.87
C ARG A 96 4.73 8.00 12.66
N LEU A 97 4.57 7.34 11.52
CA LEU A 97 5.01 7.90 10.25
C LEU A 97 4.40 9.30 10.05
N THR A 98 5.23 10.33 10.15
CA THR A 98 4.81 11.71 9.93
C THR A 98 4.66 11.95 8.43
N VAL A 99 3.43 12.15 7.97
CA VAL A 99 3.18 12.60 6.60
C VAL A 99 3.14 14.11 6.55
N THR A 100 3.79 14.69 5.54
CA THR A 100 3.66 16.13 5.29
C THR A 100 2.26 16.38 4.75
N PRO A 101 1.44 17.25 5.38
CA PRO A 101 0.15 17.62 4.83
C PRO A 101 0.33 18.19 3.42
N TYR A 102 -0.55 17.81 2.49
CA TYR A 102 -0.55 18.42 1.16
C TYR A 102 -0.67 19.94 1.29
N ARG A 103 0.35 20.65 0.81
CA ARG A 103 0.31 22.10 0.63
C ARG A 103 0.03 22.36 -0.84
N LYS A 104 -1.00 23.14 -1.13
CA LYS A 104 -1.33 23.55 -2.49
C LYS A 104 -0.14 24.31 -3.07
N HIS A 105 0.57 23.71 -4.02
CA HIS A 105 1.51 24.46 -4.84
C HIS A 105 0.68 25.30 -5.81
N PHE A 106 0.67 26.62 -5.63
CA PHE A 106 0.20 27.51 -6.67
C PHE A 106 1.23 27.41 -7.80
N HIS A 107 0.85 26.77 -8.91
CA HIS A 107 1.58 26.94 -10.15
C HIS A 107 1.49 28.43 -10.48
N ALA A 108 2.58 29.17 -10.29
CA ALA A 108 2.69 30.51 -10.83
C ALA A 108 2.53 30.38 -12.34
N GLU A 109 1.50 31.02 -12.88
CA GLU A 109 1.26 31.09 -14.31
C GLU A 109 2.54 31.62 -14.98
N LEU A 110 3.12 30.81 -15.86
CA LEU A 110 4.11 31.27 -16.82
C LEU A 110 3.39 32.27 -17.74
N HIS A 111 3.61 33.56 -17.49
CA HIS A 111 3.31 34.64 -18.43
C HIS A 111 4.35 34.66 -19.56
#